data_AF-A0A537TC52-F1
#
_entry.id   AF-A0A537TC52-F1
#
_cell.length_a   1.000
_cell.length_b   1.000
_cell.length_c   1.000
_cell.angle_alpha   90.00
_cell.angle_beta   90.00
_cell.angle_gamma   90.00
#
_symmetry.space_group_name_H-M   'P 1'
#
loop_
_entity.id
_entity.type
_entity.pdbx_description
1 polymer ?
#
loop_
_entity_poly.entity_id
_entity_poly.type
_entity_poly.pdbx_seq_one_letter_code
_entity_poly.pdbx_strand_id
1 'polypeptide(L)'
;MKTAKELVNEIGLSVQPPRGVSIVLTEEPGAQPNWVGAAGIMEAALTDKFSQKVAELRRTDPLVDWAEVDKGQTEARRVVKFSSQATT
;
A
#
# COMPACT_ATOMS: atom_id res chain seq x y z
N MET A 1 -0.90 -10.15 12.61
CA MET A 1 -1.50 -9.05 11.83
C MET A 1 -0.36 -8.20 11.33
N LYS A 2 -0.23 -7.98 10.03
CA LYS A 2 0.82 -7.11 9.47
C LYS A 2 0.52 -5.65 9.80
N THR A 3 1.55 -4.85 9.98
CA THR A 3 1.44 -3.39 9.98
C THR A 3 1.15 -2.86 8.58
N ALA A 4 0.52 -1.69 8.50
CA ALA A 4 0.30 -0.98 7.24
C ALA A 4 1.63 -0.76 6.48
N LYS A 5 2.72 -0.50 7.21
CA LYS A 5 4.07 -0.32 6.65
C LYS A 5 4.62 -1.60 6.04
N GLU A 6 4.48 -2.74 6.71
CA GLU A 6 4.88 -4.04 6.16
C GLU A 6 4.07 -4.38 4.91
N LEU A 7 2.76 -4.15 4.94
CA LEU A 7 1.90 -4.45 3.79
C LEU A 7 2.26 -3.61 2.56
N VAL A 8 2.42 -2.28 2.72
CA VAL A 8 2.78 -1.41 1.59
C VAL A 8 4.19 -1.72 1.06
N ASN A 9 5.13 -2.12 1.93
CA ASN A 9 6.46 -2.57 1.53
C ASN A 9 6.40 -3.88 0.74
N GLU A 10 5.57 -4.83 1.14
CA GLU A 10 5.41 -6.09 0.42
C GLU A 10 4.84 -5.87 -0.99
N ILE A 11 3.84 -4.98 -1.13
CA ILE A 11 3.32 -4.59 -2.44
C ILE A 11 4.43 -3.90 -3.25
N GLY A 12 5.14 -2.95 -2.65
CA GLY A 12 6.21 -2.20 -3.30
C GLY A 12 7.36 -3.06 -3.81
N LEU A 13 7.83 -4.01 -3.00
CA LEU A 13 8.91 -4.94 -3.36
C LEU A 13 8.47 -5.98 -4.40
N SER A 14 7.19 -6.38 -4.37
CA SER A 14 6.63 -7.26 -5.39
C SER A 14 6.51 -6.52 -6.72
N VAL A 15 5.89 -5.34 -6.73
CA VAL A 15 5.60 -4.59 -7.96
C VAL A 15 6.86 -3.99 -8.56
N GLN A 16 7.78 -3.48 -7.73
CA GLN A 16 8.96 -2.70 -8.15
C GLN A 16 8.58 -1.53 -9.07
N PRO A 17 7.78 -0.57 -8.57
CA PRO A 17 7.31 0.54 -9.38
C PRO A 17 8.48 1.39 -9.90
N PRO A 18 8.35 2.05 -11.06
CA PRO A 18 9.37 2.96 -11.56
C PRO A 18 9.67 4.08 -10.56
N ARG A 19 10.90 4.62 -10.62
CA ARG A 19 11.30 5.72 -9.74
C ARG A 19 10.33 6.89 -9.87
N GLY A 20 9.83 7.38 -8.73
CA GLY A 20 8.86 8.48 -8.67
C GLY A 20 7.40 8.02 -8.72
N VAL A 21 7.12 6.74 -8.97
CA VAL A 21 5.78 6.17 -8.86
C VAL A 21 5.58 5.64 -7.44
N SER A 22 4.68 6.26 -6.70
CA SER A 22 4.32 5.81 -5.35
C SER A 22 3.30 4.69 -5.39
N ILE A 23 3.46 3.73 -4.48
CA ILE A 23 2.37 2.86 -4.03
C ILE A 23 1.92 3.37 -2.66
N VAL A 24 0.62 3.51 -2.49
CA VAL A 24 -0.02 4.08 -1.31
C VAL A 24 -1.01 3.09 -0.73
N LEU A 25 -1.01 2.97 0.58
CA LEU A 25 -2.04 2.29 1.34
C LEU A 25 -2.80 3.32 2.16
N THR A 26 -4.13 3.27 2.09
CA THR A 26 -5.04 4.16 2.82
C THR A 26 -5.93 3.34 3.74
N GLU A 27 -6.10 3.81 4.98
CA GLU A 27 -6.96 3.18 5.97
C GLU A 27 -8.44 3.28 5.57
N GLU A 28 -9.19 2.19 5.74
CA GLU A 28 -10.65 2.15 5.61
C GLU A 28 -11.28 1.64 6.92
N PRO A 29 -11.53 2.53 7.89
CA PRO A 29 -12.06 2.13 9.20
C PRO A 29 -13.43 1.46 9.08
N GLY A 30 -13.61 0.32 9.72
CA GLY A 30 -14.88 -0.43 9.71
C GLY A 30 -15.18 -1.22 8.43
N ALA A 31 -14.29 -1.18 7.43
CA ALA A 31 -14.38 -1.99 6.23
C ALA A 31 -13.59 -3.31 6.37
N GLN A 32 -13.89 -4.26 5.48
CA GLN A 32 -13.09 -5.46 5.30
C GLN A 32 -12.83 -5.70 3.80
N PRO A 33 -11.57 -5.55 3.33
CA PRO A 33 -10.37 -5.18 4.07
C PRO A 33 -10.42 -3.79 4.71
N ASN A 34 -9.70 -3.58 5.82
CA ASN A 34 -9.62 -2.26 6.49
C ASN A 34 -8.63 -1.30 5.80
N TRP A 35 -8.38 -1.53 4.51
CA TRP A 35 -7.39 -0.81 3.72
C TRP A 35 -7.71 -0.86 2.22
N VAL A 36 -7.23 0.15 1.50
CA VAL A 36 -7.22 0.23 0.04
C VAL A 36 -5.80 0.54 -0.44
N GLY A 37 -5.37 -0.17 -1.47
CA GLY A 37 -4.11 0.09 -2.17
C GLY A 37 -4.35 0.92 -3.44
N ALA A 38 -3.49 1.91 -3.67
CA ALA A 38 -3.44 2.67 -4.92
C ALA A 38 -1.99 2.79 -5.40
N ALA A 39 -1.81 2.98 -6.69
CA ALA A 39 -0.51 3.22 -7.30
C ALA A 39 -0.58 4.38 -8.30
N GLY A 40 0.54 5.09 -8.48
CA GLY A 40 0.69 6.04 -9.57
C GLY A 40 0.68 5.36 -10.94
N ILE A 41 0.69 6.17 -12.01
CA ILE A 41 0.68 5.66 -13.38
C ILE A 41 1.96 4.85 -13.65
N MET A 42 1.79 3.64 -14.15
CA MET A 42 2.86 2.74 -14.58
C MET A 42 2.41 1.93 -15.81
N GLU A 43 3.32 1.20 -16.43
CA GLU A 43 3.02 0.36 -17.58
C GLU A 43 2.03 -0.77 -17.23
N ALA A 44 1.36 -1.32 -18.26
CA ALA A 44 0.29 -2.30 -18.08
C ALA A 44 0.75 -3.54 -17.29
N ALA A 45 1.94 -4.08 -17.58
CA ALA A 45 2.46 -5.26 -16.88
C ALA A 45 2.68 -5.03 -15.38
N LEU A 46 3.14 -3.84 -14.98
CA LEU A 46 3.30 -3.47 -13.57
C LEU A 46 1.95 -3.17 -12.91
N THR A 47 1.01 -2.60 -13.66
CA THR A 47 -0.38 -2.41 -13.21
C THR A 47 -1.04 -3.75 -12.92
N ASP A 48 -0.90 -4.73 -13.81
CA ASP A 48 -1.44 -6.08 -13.61
C ASP A 48 -0.80 -6.76 -12.39
N LYS A 49 0.52 -6.64 -12.24
CA LYS A 49 1.25 -7.17 -11.08
C LYS A 49 0.78 -6.55 -9.77
N PHE A 50 0.54 -5.23 -9.76
CA PHE A 50 -0.03 -4.53 -8.62
C PHE A 50 -1.44 -5.04 -8.29
N SER A 51 -2.32 -5.13 -9.28
CA SER A 51 -3.68 -5.63 -9.10
C SER A 51 -3.71 -7.06 -8.56
N GLN A 52 -2.85 -7.94 -9.09
CA GLN A 52 -2.72 -9.33 -8.62
C GLN A 52 -2.24 -9.38 -7.17
N LYS A 53 -1.20 -8.63 -6.82
CA LYS A 53 -0.65 -8.63 -5.46
C LYS A 53 -1.63 -8.04 -4.44
N VAL A 54 -2.34 -6.97 -4.80
CA VAL A 54 -3.42 -6.42 -3.96
C VAL A 54 -4.53 -7.46 -3.78
N ALA A 55 -4.98 -8.13 -4.84
CA ALA A 55 -6.03 -9.14 -4.74
C ALA A 55 -5.64 -10.34 -3.86
N GLU A 56 -4.38 -10.77 -3.91
CA GLU A 56 -3.81 -11.78 -3.00
C GLU A 56 -3.88 -11.30 -1.55
N LEU A 57 -3.31 -10.12 -1.27
CA LEU A 57 -3.21 -9.59 0.09
C LEU A 57 -4.56 -9.24 0.71
N ARG A 58 -5.56 -8.85 -0.10
CA ARG A 58 -6.93 -8.66 0.39
C ARG A 58 -7.54 -9.96 0.93
N ARG A 59 -7.06 -11.14 0.50
CA ARG A 59 -7.51 -12.45 0.99
C ARG A 59 -6.69 -12.92 2.20
N THR A 60 -5.37 -12.70 2.20
CA THR A 60 -4.47 -13.21 3.25
C THR A 60 -4.34 -12.26 4.44
N ASP A 61 -4.37 -10.95 4.20
CA ASP A 61 -4.13 -9.90 5.17
C ASP A 61 -5.25 -8.82 5.10
N PRO A 62 -6.54 -9.18 5.25
CA PRO A 62 -7.65 -8.22 5.14
C PRO A 62 -7.67 -7.18 6.27
N LEU A 63 -7.03 -7.47 7.41
CA LEU A 63 -6.89 -6.56 8.53
C LEU A 63 -5.42 -6.25 8.75
N VAL A 64 -5.05 -4.98 8.68
CA VAL A 64 -3.71 -4.49 9.00
C VAL A 64 -3.73 -3.54 10.19
N ASP A 65 -2.61 -3.52 10.90
CA ASP A 65 -2.37 -2.63 12.02
C ASP A 65 -1.93 -1.25 11.55
N TRP A 66 -2.63 -0.22 12.04
CA TRP A 66 -2.42 1.18 11.72
C TRP A 66 -1.87 1.99 12.90
N ALA A 67 -1.57 1.35 14.04
CA ALA A 67 -1.19 2.03 15.29
C ALA A 67 0.04 2.96 15.14
N GLU A 68 1.01 2.57 14.32
CA GLU A 68 2.24 3.33 14.07
C GLU A 68 2.12 4.40 12.97
N VAL A 69 0.97 4.47 12.28
CA VAL A 69 0.75 5.47 11.24
C VAL A 69 0.03 6.66 11.86
N ASP A 70 0.72 7.80 11.90
CA ASP A 70 0.09 9.05 12.29
C ASP A 70 -0.99 9.42 11.25
N LYS A 71 -2.18 9.75 11.76
CA LYS A 71 -3.29 10.23 10.94
C LYS A 71 -3.07 11.70 10.52
N GLY A 72 -2.11 12.38 11.15
CA GLY A 72 -1.94 13.82 10.99
C GLY A 72 -3.09 14.60 11.63
N GLN A 73 -2.92 15.91 11.76
CA GLN A 73 -3.90 16.76 12.45
C GLN A 73 -5.16 17.04 11.64
N THR A 74 -5.11 16.86 10.31
CA THR A 74 -6.17 17.25 9.38
C THR A 74 -6.68 16.14 8.47
N GLU A 75 -6.01 14.97 8.40
CA GLU A 75 -6.46 13.92 7.49
C GLU A 75 -7.59 13.09 8.11
N ALA A 76 -8.54 12.67 7.28
CA ALA A 76 -9.65 11.82 7.70
C ALA A 76 -9.23 10.35 7.91
N ARG A 77 -8.12 9.92 7.30
CA ARG A 77 -7.66 8.53 7.24
C ARG A 77 -6.13 8.50 7.32
N ARG A 78 -5.58 7.45 7.93
CA ARG A 78 -4.12 7.20 7.90
C ARG A 78 -3.67 6.78 6.51
N VAL A 79 -2.48 7.21 6.12
CA VAL A 79 -1.88 6.91 4.81
C VAL A 79 -0.41 6.51 5.00
N VAL A 80 0.00 5.42 4.36
CA VAL A 80 1.40 5.01 4.29
C VAL A 80 1.82 4.79 2.85
N LYS A 81 3.06 5.15 2.51
CA LYS A 81 3.57 5.13 1.14
C LYS A 81 4.83 4.27 1.05
N PHE A 82 4.91 3.48 -0.01
CA PHE A 82 6.16 2.89 -0.45
C PHE A 82 6.87 3.88 -1.38
N SER A 83 8.07 4.29 -0.96
CA SER A 83 8.98 5.07 -1.78
C SER A 83 10.12 4.16 -2.21
N SER A 84 10.21 3.84 -3.51
CA SER A 84 11.40 3.18 -4.06
C SER A 84 12.62 4.06 -3.75
N GLN A 85 13.50 3.66 -2.82
CA GLN A 85 14.72 4.41 -2.58
C GLN A 85 15.53 4.47 -3.88
N ALA A 86 16.10 5.63 -4.18
CA ALA A 86 17.16 5.70 -5.18
C ALA A 86 18.33 4.90 -4.61
N THR A 87 18.74 3.82 -5.27
CA THR A 87 20.10 3.29 -5.09
C THR A 87 21.06 4.40 -5.48
N THR A 88 21.76 4.95 -4.49
CA THR A 88 22.86 5.91 -4.65
C THR A 88 24.06 5.22 -5.27
#